data_AF-A0A401SL61-F1
#
_entry.id   AF-A0A401SL61-F1
#
_cell.length_a   1.000
_cell.length_b   1.000
_cell.length_c   1.000
_cell.angle_alpha   90.00
_cell.angle_beta   90.00
_cell.angle_gamma   90.00
#
_symmetry.space_group_name_H-M   'P 1'
#
loop_
_entity.id
_entity.type
_entity.pdbx_description
1 polymer ?
#
loop_
_entity_poly.entity_id
_entity_poly.type
_entity_poly.pdbx_seq_one_letter_code
_entity_poly.pdbx_strand_id
1 'polypeptide(L)'
;MVRAARALLSGVTRLLILADMADVMRLLTHLKIVEESLDAVKNATNEQDLASRFKEFGKEMVKLNYVAARRQQELKDLHSRDEMAAARGALKKNATMLYTASQAFLRHPDVAATRVNRDYVFKQVQEAIAGISNAAQSTSVSDDKHGPIGIGELAAALNEFDNKIILDPMHFSEQRYRPSLEERLESIISGAALMADSSCTRDDRRERIVAECNAVRQALQDLLTEYMNNM
;
A
#
# COMPACT_ATOMS: atom_id res chain seq x y z
N MET A 1 -15.47 37.10 -16.59
CA MET A 1 -14.46 36.08 -16.97
C MET A 1 -14.20 35.06 -15.86
N VAL A 2 -13.77 35.46 -14.65
CA VAL A 2 -13.47 34.54 -13.53
C VAL A 2 -14.64 33.62 -13.13
N ARG A 3 -15.87 34.14 -13.09
CA ARG A 3 -17.07 33.34 -12.76
C ARG A 3 -17.34 32.21 -13.76
N ALA A 4 -17.17 32.49 -15.06
CA ALA A 4 -17.35 31.50 -16.11
C ALA A 4 -16.23 30.44 -16.05
N ALA A 5 -14.99 30.85 -15.79
CA ALA A 5 -13.87 29.93 -15.60
C ALA A 5 -14.07 28.99 -14.39
N ARG A 6 -14.56 29.50 -13.26
CA ARG A 6 -14.90 28.66 -12.08
C ARG A 6 -16.01 27.66 -12.38
N ALA A 7 -17.06 28.09 -13.10
CA ALA A 7 -18.15 27.20 -13.50
C ALA A 7 -17.67 26.09 -14.44
N LEU A 8 -16.81 26.45 -15.41
CA LEU A 8 -16.19 25.48 -16.32
C LEU A 8 -15.32 24.48 -15.55
N LEU A 9 -14.44 24.95 -14.66
CA LEU A 9 -13.59 24.09 -13.85
C LEU A 9 -14.43 23.11 -13.02
N SER A 10 -15.49 23.60 -12.34
CA SER A 10 -16.38 22.72 -11.58
C SER A 10 -17.10 21.68 -12.46
N GLY A 11 -17.51 22.05 -13.68
CA GLY A 11 -18.16 21.14 -14.63
C GLY A 11 -17.19 20.05 -15.11
N VAL A 12 -15.98 20.45 -15.51
CA VAL A 12 -14.93 19.53 -15.97
C VAL A 12 -14.48 18.60 -14.86
N THR A 13 -14.26 19.10 -13.63
CA THR A 13 -13.88 18.25 -12.49
C THR A 13 -14.94 17.20 -12.19
N ARG A 14 -16.23 17.55 -12.21
CA ARG A 14 -17.32 16.58 -12.03
C ARG A 14 -17.33 15.50 -13.12
N LEU A 15 -17.11 15.90 -14.37
CA LEU A 15 -17.02 14.96 -15.49
C LEU A 15 -15.85 13.97 -15.30
N LEU A 16 -14.68 14.47 -14.90
CA LEU A 16 -13.50 13.63 -14.66
C LEU A 16 -13.71 12.66 -13.49
N ILE A 17 -14.38 13.08 -12.41
CA ILE A 17 -14.72 12.19 -11.29
C ILE A 17 -15.67 11.08 -11.74
N LEU A 18 -16.70 11.40 -12.53
CA LEU A 18 -17.64 10.39 -13.05
C LEU A 18 -16.95 9.39 -13.99
N ALA A 19 -16.04 9.88 -14.85
CA ALA A 19 -15.24 9.02 -15.70
C ALA A 19 -14.34 8.07 -14.89
N ASP A 20 -13.69 8.58 -13.83
CA ASP A 20 -12.88 7.77 -12.91
C ASP A 20 -13.70 6.67 -12.23
N MET A 21 -14.89 7.02 -11.70
CA MET A 21 -15.80 6.04 -11.10
C MET A 21 -16.19 4.93 -12.08
N ALA A 22 -16.49 5.28 -13.33
CA ALA A 22 -16.84 4.31 -14.36
C ALA A 22 -15.65 3.37 -14.66
N ASP A 23 -14.43 3.89 -14.66
CA ASP A 23 -13.22 3.10 -14.86
C ASP A 23 -12.94 2.15 -13.68
N VAL A 24 -13.16 2.60 -12.44
CA VAL A 24 -13.08 1.72 -11.25
C VAL A 24 -14.14 0.62 -11.32
N MET A 25 -15.39 0.93 -11.65
CA MET A 25 -16.45 -0.08 -11.80
C MET A 25 -16.10 -1.12 -12.88
N ARG A 26 -15.50 -0.68 -13.99
CA ARG A 26 -15.04 -1.57 -15.06
C ARG A 26 -13.90 -2.48 -14.58
N LEU A 27 -12.97 -1.96 -13.79
CA LEU A 27 -11.91 -2.76 -13.17
C LEU A 27 -12.50 -3.82 -12.23
N LEU A 28 -13.45 -3.45 -11.35
CA LEU A 28 -14.13 -4.39 -10.45
C LEU A 28 -14.89 -5.48 -11.22
N THR A 29 -15.46 -5.14 -12.38
CA THR A 29 -16.10 -6.13 -13.27
C THR A 29 -15.09 -7.14 -13.80
N HIS A 30 -13.91 -6.68 -14.25
CA HIS A 30 -12.83 -7.59 -14.67
C HIS A 30 -12.32 -8.47 -13.53
N LEU A 31 -12.23 -7.95 -12.30
CA LEU A 31 -11.85 -8.75 -11.13
C LEU A 31 -12.82 -9.92 -10.93
N LYS A 32 -14.13 -9.66 -10.96
CA LYS A 32 -15.15 -10.70 -10.81
C LYS A 32 -15.04 -11.79 -11.89
N ILE A 33 -14.79 -11.41 -13.14
CA ILE A 33 -14.59 -12.37 -14.24
C ILE A 33 -13.34 -13.23 -14.00
N VAL A 34 -12.26 -12.63 -13.48
CA VAL A 34 -11.04 -13.37 -13.11
C VAL A 34 -11.28 -14.31 -11.93
N GLU A 35 -12.09 -13.92 -10.94
CA GLU A 35 -12.48 -14.80 -9.83
C GLU A 35 -13.29 -16.01 -10.30
N GLU A 36 -14.30 -15.79 -11.15
CA GLU A 36 -15.12 -16.87 -11.71
C GLU A 36 -14.29 -17.86 -12.55
N SER A 37 -13.37 -17.34 -13.38
CA SER A 37 -12.46 -18.19 -14.16
C SER A 37 -11.40 -18.89 -13.30
N LEU A 38 -10.96 -18.28 -12.20
CA LEU A 38 -10.08 -18.89 -11.21
C LEU A 38 -10.75 -20.10 -10.53
N ASP A 39 -12.00 -19.95 -10.09
CA ASP A 39 -12.80 -21.06 -9.54
C ASP A 39 -12.93 -22.21 -10.55
N ALA A 40 -13.12 -21.88 -11.83
CA ALA A 40 -13.14 -22.88 -12.89
C ALA A 40 -11.81 -23.65 -12.96
N VAL A 41 -10.65 -22.99 -12.88
CA VAL A 41 -9.33 -23.66 -12.88
C VAL A 41 -9.19 -24.65 -11.72
N LYS A 42 -9.57 -24.27 -10.50
CA LYS A 42 -9.49 -25.16 -9.32
C LYS A 42 -10.37 -26.41 -9.45
N ASN A 43 -11.52 -26.26 -10.10
CA ASN A 43 -12.53 -27.30 -10.29
C ASN A 43 -12.32 -28.13 -11.57
N ALA A 44 -11.18 -27.99 -12.25
CA ALA A 44 -10.82 -28.86 -13.37
C ALA A 44 -10.72 -30.32 -12.92
N THR A 45 -11.26 -31.24 -13.73
CA THR A 45 -11.34 -32.68 -13.36
C THR A 45 -10.27 -33.54 -14.01
N ASN A 46 -9.58 -33.02 -15.03
CA ASN A 46 -8.53 -33.72 -15.77
C ASN A 46 -7.57 -32.70 -16.41
N GLU A 47 -6.42 -33.16 -16.90
CA GLU A 47 -5.36 -32.27 -17.41
C GLU A 47 -5.78 -31.47 -18.66
N GLN A 48 -6.62 -32.04 -19.53
CA GLN A 48 -7.10 -31.36 -20.73
C GLN A 48 -8.06 -30.22 -20.36
N ASP A 49 -8.99 -30.48 -19.43
CA ASP A 49 -9.90 -29.46 -18.88
C ASP A 49 -9.10 -28.37 -18.16
N LEU A 50 -8.10 -28.74 -17.34
CA LEU A 50 -7.21 -27.80 -16.69
C LEU A 50 -6.50 -26.87 -17.70
N ALA A 51 -5.92 -27.44 -18.77
CA ALA A 51 -5.26 -26.65 -19.81
C ALA A 51 -6.23 -25.69 -20.51
N SER A 52 -7.46 -26.14 -20.79
CA SER A 52 -8.50 -25.31 -21.40
C SER A 52 -8.92 -24.15 -20.50
N ARG A 53 -9.27 -24.44 -19.24
CA ARG A 53 -9.69 -23.42 -18.26
C ARG A 53 -8.58 -22.44 -17.92
N PHE A 54 -7.34 -22.93 -17.79
CA PHE A 54 -6.20 -22.07 -17.51
C PHE A 54 -5.88 -21.14 -18.69
N LYS A 55 -6.09 -21.58 -19.93
CA LYS A 55 -5.98 -20.71 -21.10
C LYS A 55 -7.00 -19.57 -21.07
N GLU A 56 -8.23 -19.83 -20.65
CA GLU A 56 -9.26 -18.78 -20.53
C GLU A 56 -8.96 -17.82 -19.38
N PHE A 57 -8.62 -18.36 -18.20
CA PHE A 57 -8.16 -17.58 -17.05
C PHE A 57 -7.00 -16.66 -17.42
N GLY A 58 -6.02 -17.16 -18.20
CA GLY A 58 -4.90 -16.36 -18.68
C GLY A 58 -5.31 -15.17 -19.56
N LYS A 59 -6.36 -15.30 -20.39
CA LYS A 59 -6.87 -14.18 -21.20
C LYS A 59 -7.50 -13.11 -20.32
N GLU A 60 -8.32 -13.51 -19.35
CA GLU A 60 -8.98 -12.58 -18.42
C GLU A 60 -7.96 -11.87 -17.52
N MET A 61 -6.92 -12.58 -17.08
CA MET A 61 -5.79 -11.98 -16.37
C MET A 61 -5.08 -10.88 -17.17
N VAL A 62 -4.88 -11.07 -18.48
CA VAL A 62 -4.24 -10.04 -19.33
C VAL A 62 -5.11 -8.78 -19.39
N LYS A 63 -6.43 -8.93 -19.54
CA LYS A 63 -7.38 -7.80 -19.53
C LYS A 63 -7.38 -7.08 -18.18
N LEU A 64 -7.47 -7.84 -17.08
CA LEU A 64 -7.40 -7.29 -15.73
C LEU A 64 -6.08 -6.53 -15.50
N ASN A 65 -4.95 -7.13 -15.87
CA ASN A 65 -3.65 -6.50 -15.67
C ASN A 65 -3.52 -5.18 -16.44
N TYR A 66 -4.13 -5.06 -17.62
CA TYR A 66 -4.16 -3.81 -18.39
C TYR A 66 -4.92 -2.71 -17.64
N VAL A 67 -6.15 -2.97 -17.19
CA VAL A 67 -6.96 -1.98 -16.46
C VAL A 67 -6.37 -1.64 -15.09
N ALA A 68 -5.82 -2.63 -14.38
CA ALA A 68 -5.15 -2.43 -13.09
C ALA A 68 -3.86 -1.60 -13.23
N ALA A 69 -3.08 -1.80 -14.31
CA ALA A 69 -1.91 -0.98 -14.59
C ALA A 69 -2.24 0.50 -14.79
N ARG A 70 -3.35 0.76 -15.48
CA ARG A 70 -3.80 2.13 -15.72
C ARG A 70 -4.28 2.78 -14.43
N ARG A 71 -5.09 2.07 -13.62
CA ARG A 71 -5.50 2.54 -12.29
C ARG A 71 -4.31 2.84 -11.39
N GLN A 72 -3.28 2.00 -11.39
CA GLN A 72 -2.04 2.23 -10.63
C GLN A 72 -1.37 3.58 -10.97
N GLN A 73 -1.49 4.07 -12.20
CA GLN A 73 -0.93 5.36 -12.60
C GLN A 73 -1.82 6.54 -12.17
N GLU A 74 -3.12 6.30 -12.03
CA GLU A 74 -4.13 7.31 -11.66
C GLU A 74 -4.19 7.55 -10.15
N LEU A 75 -3.93 6.50 -9.35
CA LEU A 75 -3.86 6.56 -7.89
C LEU A 75 -2.89 7.66 -7.42
N LYS A 76 -3.32 8.45 -6.44
CA LYS A 76 -2.52 9.56 -5.89
C LYS A 76 -1.64 9.14 -4.74
N ASP A 77 -2.19 8.33 -3.85
CA ASP A 77 -1.47 7.78 -2.70
C ASP A 77 -0.41 6.75 -3.16
N LEU A 78 0.84 6.96 -2.75
CA LEU A 78 1.96 6.09 -3.10
C LEU A 78 1.81 4.70 -2.48
N HIS A 79 1.29 4.62 -1.25
CA HIS A 79 1.08 3.35 -0.60
C HIS A 79 0.11 2.49 -1.40
N SER A 80 -1.05 3.04 -1.76
CA SER A 80 -2.03 2.38 -2.63
C SER A 80 -1.46 2.00 -4.01
N ARG A 81 -0.56 2.81 -4.57
CA ARG A 81 0.13 2.49 -5.84
C ARG A 81 1.07 1.28 -5.69
N ASP A 82 1.79 1.21 -4.59
CA ASP A 82 2.71 0.11 -4.28
C ASP A 82 1.96 -1.17 -3.94
N GLU A 83 0.86 -1.07 -3.17
CA GLU A 83 -0.06 -2.19 -2.93
C GLU A 83 -0.63 -2.75 -4.23
N MET A 84 -1.10 -1.88 -5.14
CA MET A 84 -1.57 -2.26 -6.48
C MET A 84 -0.47 -2.97 -7.27
N ALA A 85 0.76 -2.45 -7.25
CA ALA A 85 1.90 -3.05 -7.94
C ALA A 85 2.24 -4.44 -7.38
N ALA A 86 2.30 -4.55 -6.06
CA ALA A 86 2.59 -5.79 -5.35
C ALA A 86 1.51 -6.86 -5.61
N ALA A 87 0.23 -6.49 -5.53
CA ALA A 87 -0.89 -7.39 -5.78
C ALA A 87 -0.91 -7.89 -7.23
N ARG A 88 -0.65 -7.01 -8.21
CA ARG A 88 -0.50 -7.40 -9.63
C ARG A 88 0.68 -8.36 -9.84
N GLY A 89 1.82 -8.11 -9.20
CA GLY A 89 3.00 -8.97 -9.25
C GLY A 89 2.73 -10.35 -8.65
N ALA A 90 2.12 -10.39 -7.47
CA ALA A 90 1.72 -11.60 -6.78
C ALA A 90 0.72 -12.42 -7.62
N LEU A 91 -0.31 -11.78 -8.19
CA LEU A 91 -1.28 -12.42 -9.07
C LEU A 91 -0.60 -13.11 -10.24
N LYS A 92 0.31 -12.42 -10.95
CA LYS A 92 1.06 -12.99 -12.08
C LYS A 92 1.88 -14.21 -11.67
N LYS A 93 2.62 -14.11 -10.56
CA LYS A 93 3.48 -15.20 -10.06
C LYS A 93 2.64 -16.42 -9.63
N ASN A 94 1.62 -16.18 -8.82
CA ASN A 94 0.82 -17.25 -8.22
C ASN A 94 -0.06 -17.95 -9.26
N ALA A 95 -0.54 -17.23 -10.28
CA ALA A 95 -1.27 -17.81 -11.40
C ALA A 95 -0.47 -18.89 -12.13
N THR A 96 0.81 -18.65 -12.43
CA THR A 96 1.66 -19.66 -13.08
C THR A 96 1.88 -20.87 -12.16
N MET A 97 2.07 -20.64 -10.86
CA MET A 97 2.19 -21.72 -9.88
C MET A 97 0.90 -22.54 -9.72
N LEU A 98 -0.26 -21.92 -9.90
CA LEU A 98 -1.55 -22.59 -9.74
C LEU A 98 -1.74 -23.69 -10.79
N TYR A 99 -1.28 -23.46 -12.02
CA TYR A 99 -1.36 -24.47 -13.08
C TYR A 99 -0.59 -25.72 -12.70
N THR A 100 0.67 -25.57 -12.30
CA THR A 100 1.54 -26.72 -11.96
C THR A 100 1.08 -27.41 -10.68
N ALA A 101 0.60 -26.67 -9.68
CA ALA A 101 0.04 -27.25 -8.45
C ALA A 101 -1.25 -28.04 -8.73
N SER A 102 -2.13 -27.50 -9.58
CA SER A 102 -3.37 -28.18 -10.00
C SER A 102 -3.07 -29.44 -10.83
N GLN A 103 -2.09 -29.37 -11.73
CA GLN A 103 -1.67 -30.50 -12.54
C GLN A 103 -1.07 -31.62 -11.67
N ALA A 104 -0.22 -31.29 -10.69
CA ALA A 104 0.33 -32.26 -9.75
C ALA A 104 -0.76 -32.97 -8.94
N PHE A 105 -1.78 -32.23 -8.49
CA PHE A 105 -2.93 -32.81 -7.80
C PHE A 105 -3.73 -33.77 -8.70
N LEU A 106 -3.96 -33.41 -9.97
CA LEU A 106 -4.68 -34.28 -10.90
C LEU A 106 -3.93 -35.57 -11.22
N ARG A 107 -2.60 -35.53 -11.28
CA ARG A 107 -1.74 -36.71 -11.53
C ARG A 107 -1.58 -37.61 -10.32
N HIS A 108 -1.56 -37.03 -9.13
CA HIS A 108 -1.30 -37.73 -7.86
C HIS A 108 -2.36 -37.36 -6.81
N PRO A 109 -3.63 -37.79 -7.02
CA PRO A 109 -4.75 -37.42 -6.14
C PRO A 109 -4.68 -38.08 -4.76
N ASP A 110 -3.91 -39.16 -4.63
CA ASP A 110 -3.64 -39.90 -3.40
C ASP A 110 -2.60 -39.21 -2.49
N VAL A 111 -1.78 -38.32 -3.05
CA VAL A 111 -0.76 -37.58 -2.28
C VAL A 111 -1.39 -36.34 -1.64
N ALA A 112 -1.74 -36.42 -0.35
CA ALA A 112 -2.39 -35.31 0.37
C ALA A 112 -1.67 -33.95 0.25
N ALA A 113 -0.33 -33.96 0.15
CA ALA A 113 0.47 -32.74 0.00
C ALA A 113 0.18 -31.98 -1.31
N THR A 114 -0.18 -32.65 -2.40
CA THR A 114 -0.49 -31.97 -3.68
C THR A 114 -1.78 -31.16 -3.58
N ARG A 115 -2.79 -31.68 -2.86
CA ARG A 115 -4.03 -30.97 -2.56
C ARG A 115 -3.78 -29.73 -1.69
N VAL A 116 -3.03 -29.88 -0.60
CA VAL A 116 -2.68 -28.78 0.30
C VAL A 116 -1.91 -27.68 -0.44
N ASN A 117 -0.94 -28.07 -1.28
CA ASN A 117 -0.18 -27.12 -2.09
C ASN A 117 -1.07 -26.37 -3.09
N ARG A 118 -1.95 -27.08 -3.82
CA ARG A 118 -2.90 -26.46 -4.75
C ARG A 118 -3.82 -25.47 -4.04
N ASP A 119 -4.40 -25.87 -2.92
CA ASP A 119 -5.36 -25.03 -2.18
C ASP A 119 -4.66 -23.81 -1.56
N TYR A 120 -3.41 -23.95 -1.11
CA TYR A 120 -2.56 -22.83 -0.67
C TYR A 120 -2.32 -21.83 -1.81
N VAL A 121 -1.82 -22.30 -2.96
CA VAL A 121 -1.55 -21.41 -4.11
C VAL A 121 -2.82 -20.74 -4.60
N PHE A 122 -3.94 -21.46 -4.63
CA PHE A 122 -5.25 -20.90 -4.97
C PHE A 122 -5.63 -19.74 -4.05
N LYS A 123 -5.46 -19.92 -2.73
CA LYS A 123 -5.70 -18.85 -1.76
C LYS A 123 -4.80 -17.64 -2.00
N GLN A 124 -3.51 -17.86 -2.31
CA GLN A 124 -2.59 -16.76 -2.64
C GLN A 124 -3.00 -16.00 -3.92
N VAL A 125 -3.66 -16.65 -4.87
CA VAL A 125 -4.24 -15.96 -6.04
C VAL A 125 -5.45 -15.13 -5.63
N GLN A 126 -6.35 -15.67 -4.79
CA GLN A 126 -7.50 -14.92 -4.27
C GLN A 126 -7.08 -13.69 -3.45
N GLU A 127 -6.08 -13.83 -2.58
CA GLU A 127 -5.53 -12.71 -1.80
C GLU A 127 -4.96 -11.61 -2.71
N ALA A 128 -4.30 -11.99 -3.82
CA ALA A 128 -3.78 -11.02 -4.78
C ALA A 128 -4.91 -10.29 -5.54
N ILE A 129 -6.00 -10.99 -5.91
CA ILE A 129 -7.19 -10.38 -6.51
C ILE A 129 -7.85 -9.40 -5.53
N ALA A 130 -8.01 -9.81 -4.27
CA ALA A 130 -8.55 -8.95 -3.22
C ALA A 130 -7.67 -7.71 -2.99
N GLY A 131 -6.33 -7.86 -3.02
CA GLY A 131 -5.40 -6.74 -2.94
C GLY A 131 -5.58 -5.73 -4.08
N ILE A 132 -5.78 -6.18 -5.32
CA ILE A 132 -6.10 -5.30 -6.45
C ILE A 132 -7.44 -4.58 -6.22
N SER A 133 -8.45 -5.29 -5.71
CA SER A 133 -9.77 -4.72 -5.41
C SER A 133 -9.69 -3.60 -4.37
N ASN A 134 -8.97 -3.84 -3.27
CA ASN A 134 -8.80 -2.89 -2.19
C ASN A 134 -8.02 -1.65 -2.65
N ALA A 135 -6.88 -1.85 -3.31
CA ALA A 135 -6.06 -0.76 -3.81
C ALA A 135 -6.78 0.07 -4.89
N ALA A 136 -7.61 -0.55 -5.75
CA ALA A 136 -8.37 0.16 -6.77
C ALA A 136 -9.42 1.12 -6.17
N GLN A 137 -10.02 0.72 -5.04
CA GLN A 137 -11.06 1.46 -4.33
C GLN A 137 -10.52 2.41 -3.27
N SER A 138 -9.19 2.45 -3.07
CA SER A 138 -8.56 3.46 -2.22
C SER A 138 -8.97 4.86 -2.70
N THR A 139 -9.70 5.56 -1.84
CA THR A 139 -10.01 6.98 -2.05
C THR A 139 -8.96 7.77 -1.28
N SER A 140 -8.41 8.79 -1.91
CA SER A 140 -7.31 9.63 -1.40
C SER A 140 -7.69 10.52 -0.21
N VAL A 141 -8.59 10.06 0.66
CA VAL A 141 -9.03 10.78 1.87
C VAL A 141 -8.17 10.42 3.08
N SER A 142 -7.14 9.60 2.90
CA SER A 142 -6.07 9.49 3.89
C SER A 142 -5.43 10.87 4.03
N ASP A 143 -5.56 11.47 5.23
CA ASP A 143 -4.93 12.71 5.64
C ASP A 143 -3.52 12.86 5.03
N ASP A 144 -3.09 14.12 4.82
CA ASP A 144 -1.75 14.60 4.43
C ASP A 144 -0.59 14.13 5.38
N LYS A 145 -0.63 12.91 5.89
CA LYS A 145 0.34 12.30 6.81
C LYS A 145 1.48 11.58 6.10
N HIS A 146 1.39 11.37 4.79
CA HIS A 146 2.47 10.74 4.03
C HIS A 146 3.37 11.83 3.46
N GLY A 147 4.52 12.02 4.10
CA GLY A 147 5.55 13.00 3.76
C GLY A 147 6.13 12.83 2.34
N PRO A 148 7.13 13.66 1.97
CA PRO A 148 7.60 13.79 0.61
C PRO A 148 8.08 12.47 -0.02
N ILE A 149 7.82 12.38 -1.32
CA ILE A 149 7.97 11.24 -2.24
C ILE A 149 9.32 10.50 -2.08
N GLY A 150 9.27 9.17 -1.94
CA GLY A 150 10.35 8.24 -2.30
C GLY A 150 11.41 7.93 -1.23
N ILE A 151 11.38 8.61 -0.09
CA ILE A 151 12.26 8.32 1.05
C ILE A 151 11.38 7.61 2.08
N GLY A 152 11.71 6.38 2.49
CA GLY A 152 10.82 5.53 3.31
C GLY A 152 10.22 6.25 4.53
N GLU A 153 9.09 5.77 5.04
CA GLU A 153 8.23 6.46 6.02
C GLU A 153 8.99 7.16 7.16
N LEU A 154 9.89 6.44 7.86
CA LEU A 154 10.70 7.01 8.95
C LEU A 154 11.61 8.15 8.47
N ALA A 155 12.20 8.03 7.28
CA ALA A 155 13.07 9.05 6.72
C ALA A 155 12.28 10.28 6.24
N ALA A 156 11.07 10.08 5.71
CA ALA A 156 10.15 11.19 5.43
C ALA A 156 9.75 11.92 6.72
N ALA A 157 9.44 11.19 7.79
CA ALA A 157 9.10 11.76 9.10
C ALA A 157 10.27 12.57 9.70
N LEU A 158 11.50 12.04 9.63
CA LEU A 158 12.71 12.75 10.06
C LEU A 158 12.92 14.07 9.30
N ASN A 159 12.82 14.04 7.97
CA ASN A 159 12.95 15.24 7.15
C ASN A 159 11.84 16.26 7.42
N GLU A 160 10.60 15.80 7.62
CA GLU A 160 9.49 16.69 7.94
C GLU A 160 9.68 17.36 9.31
N PHE A 161 10.16 16.61 10.31
CA PHE A 161 10.46 17.13 11.63
C PHE A 161 11.58 18.17 11.59
N ASP A 162 12.66 17.90 10.87
CA ASP A 162 13.79 18.83 10.69
C ASP A 162 13.35 20.16 10.04
N ASN A 163 12.42 20.11 9.08
CA ASN A 163 11.86 21.33 8.48
C ASN A 163 10.90 22.10 9.40
N LYS A 164 10.28 21.42 10.38
CA LYS A 164 9.24 22.00 11.25
C LYS A 164 9.77 22.47 12.60
N ILE A 165 10.99 22.08 12.97
CA ILE A 165 11.58 22.44 14.26
C ILE A 165 12.13 23.87 14.30
N ILE A 166 12.45 24.46 13.13
CA ILE A 166 12.89 25.85 13.02
C ILE A 166 11.65 26.75 13.00
N LEU A 167 11.32 27.32 14.15
CA LEU A 167 10.18 28.23 14.32
C LEU A 167 10.65 29.68 14.45
N ASP A 168 9.86 30.61 13.94
CA ASP A 168 10.03 32.05 14.18
C ASP A 168 9.70 32.36 15.65
N PRO A 169 10.67 32.82 16.47
CA PRO A 169 10.45 33.10 17.88
C PRO A 169 9.32 34.11 18.14
N MET A 170 9.10 35.05 17.23
CA MET A 170 8.07 36.11 17.40
C MET A 170 6.64 35.61 17.24
N HIS A 171 6.46 34.44 16.64
CA HIS A 171 5.14 33.84 16.37
C HIS A 171 4.95 32.50 17.10
N PHE A 172 5.85 32.15 18.02
CA PHE A 172 5.77 30.93 18.78
C PHE A 172 4.54 30.91 19.70
N SER A 173 3.83 29.79 19.70
CA SER A 173 2.68 29.53 20.57
C SER A 173 2.82 28.13 21.14
N GLU A 174 3.18 28.05 22.43
CA GLU A 174 3.41 26.78 23.11
C GLU A 174 2.23 25.81 22.95
N GLN A 175 1.01 26.31 23.17
CA GLN A 175 -0.23 25.52 23.07
C GLN A 175 -0.44 24.87 21.70
N ARG A 176 0.14 25.44 20.64
CA ARG A 176 0.00 24.94 19.27
C ARG A 176 1.19 24.08 18.84
N TYR A 177 2.41 24.55 19.11
CA TYR A 177 3.62 23.94 18.56
C TYR A 177 4.15 22.79 19.40
N ARG A 178 4.08 22.89 20.74
CA ARG A 178 4.54 21.84 21.65
C ARG A 178 3.87 20.49 21.39
N PRO A 179 2.53 20.36 21.42
CA PRO A 179 1.88 19.07 21.19
C PRO A 179 2.18 18.51 19.79
N SER A 180 2.28 19.37 18.76
CA SER A 180 2.57 18.90 17.40
C SER A 180 4.00 18.39 17.23
N LEU A 181 5.00 19.06 17.84
CA LEU A 181 6.39 18.61 17.78
C LEU A 181 6.60 17.33 18.61
N GLU A 182 6.01 17.26 19.80
CA GLU A 182 6.07 16.06 20.65
C GLU A 182 5.42 14.84 19.95
N GLU A 183 4.23 15.00 19.36
CA GLU A 183 3.56 13.93 18.61
C GLU A 183 4.41 13.44 17.42
N ARG A 184 5.03 14.36 16.67
CA ARG A 184 5.90 14.03 15.53
C ARG A 184 7.16 13.31 15.97
N LEU A 185 7.78 13.75 17.07
CA LEU A 185 8.97 13.10 17.60
C LEU A 185 8.64 11.68 18.10
N GLU A 186 7.52 11.48 18.81
CA GLU A 186 7.12 10.15 19.27
C GLU A 186 6.77 9.21 18.11
N SER A 187 6.24 9.73 16.99
CA SER A 187 6.08 8.94 15.76
C SER A 187 7.44 8.45 15.21
N ILE A 188 8.45 9.32 15.17
CA ILE A 188 9.83 8.97 14.75
C ILE A 188 10.42 7.92 15.71
N ILE A 189 10.28 8.12 17.02
CA ILE A 189 10.79 7.18 18.03
C ILE A 189 10.10 5.82 17.90
N SER A 190 8.79 5.79 17.64
CA SER A 190 8.05 4.55 17.38
C SER A 190 8.59 3.81 16.16
N GLY A 191 8.89 4.52 15.06
CA GLY A 191 9.52 3.93 13.88
C GLY A 191 10.95 3.44 14.14
N ALA A 192 11.74 4.16 14.95
CA ALA A 192 13.08 3.74 15.36
C ALA A 192 13.05 2.52 16.30
N ALA A 193 12.03 2.41 17.17
CA ALA A 193 11.84 1.28 18.07
C ALA A 193 11.60 -0.03 17.29
N LEU A 194 10.82 0.01 16.20
CA LEU A 194 10.66 -1.14 15.31
C LEU A 194 12.00 -1.64 14.75
N MET A 195 12.96 -0.75 14.50
CA MET A 195 14.32 -1.13 14.08
C MET A 195 15.16 -1.65 15.23
N ALA A 196 15.05 -1.05 16.42
CA ALA A 196 15.80 -1.43 17.61
C ALA A 196 15.40 -2.81 18.15
N ASP A 197 14.09 -3.10 18.15
CA ASP A 197 13.50 -4.33 18.69
C ASP A 197 13.41 -5.48 17.68
N SER A 198 13.87 -5.25 16.45
CA SER A 198 13.94 -6.31 15.44
C SER A 198 14.87 -7.44 15.88
N SER A 199 14.46 -8.68 15.61
CA SER A 199 15.25 -9.89 15.95
C SER A 199 16.60 -9.98 15.23
N CYS A 200 16.81 -9.19 14.17
CA CYS A 200 18.08 -9.11 13.45
C CYS A 200 18.99 -7.94 13.89
N THR A 201 18.56 -7.15 14.88
CA THR A 201 19.34 -6.02 15.40
C THR A 201 20.22 -6.48 16.55
N ARG A 202 21.53 -6.17 16.48
CA ARG A 202 22.48 -6.48 17.55
C ARG A 202 22.20 -5.66 18.81
N ASP A 203 22.41 -6.25 19.98
CA ASP A 203 22.18 -5.58 21.28
C ASP A 203 22.91 -4.23 21.39
N ASP A 204 24.17 -4.17 20.96
CA ASP A 204 24.98 -2.95 21.00
C ASP A 204 24.44 -1.84 20.08
N ARG A 205 23.71 -2.20 19.03
CA ARG A 205 23.04 -1.24 18.13
C ARG A 205 21.68 -0.83 18.68
N ARG A 206 20.93 -1.76 19.27
CA ARG A 206 19.67 -1.48 19.97
C ARG A 206 19.90 -0.46 21.09
N GLU A 207 20.88 -0.69 21.95
CA GLU A 207 21.20 0.22 23.06
C GLU A 207 21.55 1.62 22.57
N ARG A 208 22.33 1.73 21.48
CA ARG A 208 22.63 3.02 20.85
C ARG A 208 21.37 3.71 20.33
N ILE A 209 20.49 2.99 19.62
CA ILE A 209 19.24 3.58 19.11
C ILE A 209 18.38 4.10 20.28
N VAL A 210 18.24 3.32 21.36
CA VAL A 210 17.49 3.74 22.56
C VAL A 210 18.12 4.98 23.20
N ALA A 211 19.45 5.02 23.30
CA ALA A 211 20.16 6.18 23.84
C ALA A 211 19.92 7.44 22.98
N GLU A 212 20.02 7.34 21.66
CA GLU A 212 19.75 8.45 20.74
C GLU A 212 18.29 8.91 20.77
N CYS A 213 17.32 7.99 20.87
CA CYS A 213 15.90 8.33 21.05
C CYS A 213 15.64 9.12 22.34
N ASN A 214 16.33 8.78 23.43
CA ASN A 214 16.24 9.54 24.67
C ASN A 214 16.96 10.89 24.56
N ALA A 215 18.10 10.94 23.89
CA ALA A 215 18.85 12.18 23.66
C ALA A 215 18.04 13.18 22.83
N VAL A 216 17.40 12.76 21.74
CA VAL A 216 16.56 13.66 20.92
C VAL A 216 15.31 14.12 21.66
N ARG A 217 14.72 13.26 22.51
CA ARG A 217 13.60 13.65 23.38
C ARG A 217 14.01 14.76 24.35
N GLN A 218 15.17 14.62 24.98
CA GLN A 218 15.71 15.65 25.86
C GLN A 218 16.01 16.95 25.10
N ALA A 219 16.69 16.85 23.94
CA ALA A 219 17.02 18.00 23.11
C ALA A 219 15.77 18.80 22.67
N LEU A 220 14.65 18.12 22.38
CA LEU A 220 13.40 18.80 22.07
C LEU A 220 12.84 19.55 23.29
N GLN A 221 12.89 18.98 24.50
CA GLN A 221 12.42 19.65 25.71
C GLN A 221 13.27 20.87 26.05
N ASP A 222 14.59 20.76 25.88
CA ASP A 222 15.52 21.88 26.07
C ASP A 222 15.22 23.01 25.06
N LEU A 223 15.01 22.67 23.79
CA LEU A 223 14.64 23.63 22.74
C LEU A 223 13.30 24.33 23.03
N LEU A 224 12.28 23.58 23.43
CA LEU A 224 10.97 24.15 23.79
C LEU A 224 11.08 25.11 24.98
N THR A 225 11.93 24.78 25.95
CA THR A 225 12.21 25.64 27.11
C THR A 225 12.88 26.95 26.66
N GLU A 226 13.85 26.88 25.74
CA GLU A 226 14.48 28.08 25.15
C GLU A 226 13.48 28.95 24.37
N TYR A 227 12.56 28.36 23.62
CA TYR A 227 11.50 29.13 22.96
C TYR A 227 10.55 29.83 23.94
N MET A 228 10.29 29.22 25.10
CA MET A 228 9.49 29.85 26.16
C MET A 228 10.24 31.01 26.84
N ASN A 229 11.55 30.88 27.01
CA ASN A 229 12.39 31.91 27.65
C ASN A 229 12.67 33.12 26.74
N ASN A 230 12.54 32.96 25.42
CA ASN A 230 12.78 34.01 24.42
C ASN A 230 11.49 34.75 23.97
N MET A 231 10.38 34.58 24.70
CA MET A 231 9.19 35.45 24.63
C MET A 231 9.32 36.65 25.57
#